data_AF-A0A9E1P9C0-F1
#
_entry.id   AF-A0A9E1P9C0-F1
#
_cell.length_a   1.000
_cell.length_b   1.000
_cell.length_c   1.000
_cell.angle_alpha   90.00
_cell.angle_beta   90.00
_cell.angle_gamma   90.00
#
_symmetry.space_group_name_H-M   'P 1'
#
loop_
_entity.id
_entity.type
_entity.pdbx_description
1 polymer ?
#
loop_
_entity_poly.entity_id
_entity_poly.type
_entity_poly.pdbx_seq_one_letter_code
_entity_poly.pdbx_strand_id
1 'polypeptide(L)'
;MDRDRLKDIQTADLAESQVNEDFVHWLKTKGPSYLLVIMVVIVGYLFYIRYQSSQAQRQGEAWVAYAEARVSGLPTSFEDIATSYSEIGALRPLGLLGAADGYLKAVLLNQTLGSDANSTDSLTQEDRTFYLQKADALYAKVVADDDNTTASTLFAVGGLSGRAAVAEANGDIDSARKYYETVITRAGDQYPALASQAQSRIVSLDSLAAAVDLPTEDEVTARNNQVLKRDPKSVDSDIDSLVAPK
;
A
#
# COMPACT_ATOMS: atom_id res chain seq x y z
N MET A 1 12.38 -52.61 62.94
CA MET A 1 13.26 -52.22 61.82
C MET A 1 13.10 -53.24 60.69
N ASP A 2 12.06 -53.02 59.89
CA ASP A 2 12.01 -53.10 58.42
C ASP A 2 12.89 -54.13 57.68
N ARG A 3 12.56 -55.42 57.79
CA ARG A 3 13.02 -56.43 56.82
C ARG A 3 12.32 -56.31 55.46
N ASP A 4 11.11 -55.77 55.45
CA ASP A 4 10.33 -55.59 54.22
C ASP A 4 10.83 -54.40 53.40
N ARG A 5 11.24 -53.29 54.04
CA ARG A 5 11.88 -52.17 53.31
C ARG A 5 13.29 -52.52 52.79
N LEU A 6 14.03 -53.37 53.50
CA LEU A 6 15.34 -53.84 53.03
C LEU A 6 15.25 -54.79 51.83
N LYS A 7 14.16 -55.56 51.71
CA LYS A 7 13.88 -56.37 50.51
C LYS A 7 13.49 -55.49 49.32
N ASP A 8 12.61 -54.51 49.53
CA ASP A 8 12.21 -53.59 48.45
C ASP A 8 13.38 -52.76 47.90
N ILE A 9 14.31 -52.33 48.75
CA ILE A 9 15.51 -51.58 48.32
C ILE A 9 16.46 -52.46 47.50
N GLN A 10 16.64 -53.74 47.84
CA GLN A 10 17.48 -54.65 47.06
C GLN A 10 16.84 -55.09 45.74
N THR A 11 15.51 -55.25 45.70
CA THR A 11 14.81 -55.57 44.44
C THR A 11 14.67 -54.36 43.52
N ALA A 12 14.58 -53.14 44.06
CA ALA A 12 14.59 -51.92 43.28
C ALA A 12 15.96 -51.69 42.61
N ASP A 13 17.07 -51.85 43.34
CA ASP A 13 18.44 -51.64 42.84
C ASP A 13 18.83 -52.66 41.74
N LEU A 14 18.41 -53.92 41.89
CA LEU A 14 18.62 -54.96 40.87
C LEU A 14 17.72 -54.80 39.63
N ALA A 15 16.47 -54.36 39.82
CA ALA A 15 15.57 -54.08 38.70
C ALA A 15 15.99 -52.83 37.91
N GLU A 16 16.48 -51.79 38.60
CA GLU A 16 16.95 -50.54 37.99
C GLU A 16 18.28 -50.74 37.25
N SER A 17 19.17 -51.63 37.76
CA SER A 17 20.39 -52.05 37.07
C SER A 17 20.11 -52.90 35.81
N GLN A 18 19.15 -53.84 35.86
CA GLN A 18 18.75 -54.64 34.69
C GLN A 18 18.10 -53.79 33.58
N VAL A 19 17.29 -52.80 33.95
CA VAL A 19 16.70 -51.85 32.98
C VAL A 19 17.78 -51.08 32.20
N ASN A 20 18.89 -50.74 32.85
CA ASN A 20 20.01 -50.06 32.20
C ASN A 20 20.83 -51.01 31.29
N GLU A 21 21.08 -52.25 31.71
CA GLU A 21 21.79 -53.24 30.87
C GLU A 21 20.95 -53.66 29.65
N ASP A 22 19.65 -53.84 29.81
CA ASP A 22 18.72 -54.14 28.71
C ASP A 22 18.62 -52.97 27.72
N PHE A 23 18.63 -51.72 28.21
CA PHE A 23 18.71 -50.54 27.34
C PHE A 23 20.02 -50.50 26.55
N VAL A 24 21.16 -50.78 27.19
CA VAL A 24 22.47 -50.81 26.53
C VAL A 24 22.58 -51.98 25.53
N HIS A 25 22.06 -53.16 25.86
CA HIS A 25 22.03 -54.30 24.96
C HIS A 25 21.10 -54.02 23.76
N TRP A 26 19.91 -53.45 24.00
CA TRP A 26 19.01 -53.03 22.93
C TRP A 26 19.66 -51.96 22.04
N LEU A 27 20.33 -50.97 22.62
CA LEU A 27 21.04 -49.93 21.88
C LEU A 27 22.17 -50.50 21.03
N LYS A 28 22.90 -51.52 21.51
CA LYS A 28 23.96 -52.18 20.72
C LYS A 28 23.42 -53.08 19.60
N THR A 29 22.29 -53.75 19.81
CA THR A 29 21.78 -54.76 18.88
C THR A 29 20.77 -54.19 17.87
N LYS A 30 19.93 -53.24 18.30
CA LYS A 30 18.85 -52.64 17.50
C LYS A 30 19.03 -51.13 17.34
N GLY A 31 19.81 -50.49 18.21
CA GLY A 31 19.99 -49.03 18.23
C GLY A 31 20.45 -48.42 16.90
N PRO A 32 21.40 -48.98 16.13
CA PRO A 32 21.78 -48.39 14.85
C PRO A 32 20.64 -48.31 13.84
N SER A 33 19.78 -49.33 13.76
CA SER A 33 18.65 -49.34 12.82
C SER A 33 17.52 -48.40 13.25
N TYR A 34 17.19 -48.35 14.56
CA TYR A 34 16.18 -47.42 15.06
C TYR A 34 16.67 -45.97 15.04
N LEU A 35 17.94 -45.70 15.36
CA LEU A 35 18.54 -44.38 15.22
C LEU A 35 18.52 -43.91 13.77
N LEU A 36 18.78 -44.81 12.80
CA LEU A 36 18.70 -44.46 11.38
C LEU A 36 17.26 -44.09 10.97
N VAL A 37 16.26 -44.86 11.41
CA VAL A 37 14.84 -44.52 11.14
C VAL A 37 14.47 -43.18 11.76
N ILE A 38 14.83 -42.93 13.02
CA ILE A 38 14.58 -41.65 13.69
C ILE A 38 15.29 -40.51 12.97
N MET A 39 16.54 -40.72 12.52
CA MET A 39 17.30 -39.72 11.78
C MET A 39 16.63 -39.37 10.44
N VAL A 40 16.15 -40.37 9.70
CA VAL A 40 15.38 -40.15 8.46
C VAL A 40 14.09 -39.35 8.73
N VAL A 41 13.39 -39.64 9.83
CA VAL A 41 12.19 -38.87 10.24
C VAL A 41 12.54 -37.42 10.56
N ILE A 42 13.63 -37.18 11.30
CA ILE A 42 14.09 -35.82 11.63
C ILE A 42 14.51 -35.07 10.36
N VAL A 43 15.25 -35.70 9.45
CA VAL A 43 15.65 -35.08 8.17
C VAL A 43 14.44 -34.74 7.32
N GLY A 44 13.46 -35.65 7.20
CA GLY A 44 12.21 -35.40 6.49
C GLY A 44 11.43 -34.23 7.10
N TYR A 45 11.37 -34.15 8.43
CA TYR A 45 10.72 -33.04 9.14
C TYR A 45 11.45 -31.71 8.95
N LEU A 46 12.78 -31.69 9.05
CA LEU A 46 13.58 -30.47 8.81
C LEU A 46 13.47 -29.99 7.36
N PHE A 47 13.43 -30.91 6.40
CA PHE A 47 13.20 -30.60 4.99
C PHE A 47 11.82 -29.96 4.79
N TYR A 48 10.77 -30.52 5.42
CA TYR A 48 9.42 -29.96 5.37
C TYR A 48 9.35 -28.55 5.97
N ILE A 49 9.95 -28.32 7.15
CA ILE A 49 10.02 -26.98 7.75
C ILE A 49 10.77 -26.01 6.83
N ARG A 50 11.91 -26.42 6.27
CA ARG A 50 12.71 -25.55 5.38
C ARG A 50 11.97 -25.22 4.09
N TYR A 51 11.19 -26.16 3.56
CA TYR A 51 10.37 -25.93 2.39
C TYR A 51 9.24 -24.92 2.66
N GLN A 52 8.53 -25.06 3.79
CA GLN A 52 7.50 -24.07 4.18
C GLN A 52 8.11 -22.70 4.49
N SER A 53 9.21 -22.66 5.24
CA SER A 53 9.83 -21.39 5.64
C SER A 53 10.38 -20.62 4.46
N SER A 54 10.86 -21.30 3.41
CA SER A 54 11.35 -20.64 2.19
C SER A 54 10.26 -19.86 1.44
N GLN A 55 9.01 -20.36 1.40
CA GLN A 55 7.92 -19.62 0.75
C GLN A 55 7.47 -18.43 1.59
N ALA A 56 7.34 -18.62 2.90
CA ALA A 56 7.00 -17.55 3.82
C ALA A 56 8.06 -16.43 3.83
N GLN A 57 9.35 -16.79 3.73
CA GLN A 57 10.45 -15.84 3.59
C GLN A 57 10.30 -14.98 2.33
N ARG A 58 10.04 -15.61 1.18
CA ARG A 58 9.86 -14.88 -0.08
C ARG A 58 8.68 -13.91 -0.04
N GLN A 59 7.57 -14.31 0.59
CA GLN A 59 6.43 -13.42 0.80
C GLN A 59 6.80 -12.26 1.73
N GLY A 60 7.51 -12.53 2.82
CA GLY A 60 7.99 -11.50 3.75
C GLY A 60 8.91 -10.49 3.09
N GLU A 61 9.90 -10.97 2.33
CA GLU A 61 10.83 -10.13 1.54
C GLU A 61 10.08 -9.24 0.55
N ALA A 62 9.08 -9.79 -0.15
CA ALA A 62 8.28 -9.05 -1.11
C ALA A 62 7.46 -7.91 -0.46
N TRP A 63 6.87 -8.16 0.71
CA TRP A 63 6.13 -7.14 1.46
C TRP A 63 7.06 -6.07 2.07
N VAL A 64 8.27 -6.45 2.50
CA VAL A 64 9.29 -5.50 2.95
C VAL A 64 9.71 -4.60 1.79
N ALA A 65 10.01 -5.18 0.62
CA ALA A 65 10.38 -4.41 -0.56
C ALA A 65 9.25 -3.46 -1.02
N TYR A 66 7.98 -3.88 -0.92
CA TYR A 66 6.84 -2.98 -1.16
C TYR A 66 6.76 -1.84 -0.14
N ALA A 67 7.03 -2.11 1.14
CA ALA A 67 7.06 -1.08 2.17
C ALA A 67 8.19 -0.06 1.90
N GLU A 68 9.37 -0.52 1.48
CA GLU A 68 10.50 0.32 1.08
C GLU A 68 10.16 1.18 -0.14
N ALA A 69 9.52 0.60 -1.16
CA ALA A 69 9.02 1.34 -2.32
C ALA A 69 8.07 2.47 -1.89
N ARG A 70 7.18 2.21 -0.94
CA ARG A 70 6.25 3.20 -0.39
C ARG A 70 6.94 4.35 0.36
N VAL A 71 8.05 4.08 1.03
CA VAL A 71 8.88 5.12 1.67
C VAL A 71 9.58 5.97 0.62
N SER A 72 10.12 5.35 -0.44
CA SER A 72 10.76 6.09 -1.53
C SER A 72 9.76 6.97 -2.32
N GLY A 73 8.52 6.50 -2.45
CA GLY A 73 7.48 7.18 -3.22
C GLY A 73 7.74 7.25 -4.73
N LEU A 74 8.79 6.60 -5.23
CA LEU A 74 9.17 6.61 -6.63
C LEU A 74 8.35 5.59 -7.43
N PRO A 75 7.73 5.99 -8.56
CA PRO A 75 6.94 5.08 -9.38
C PRO A 75 7.72 3.85 -9.87
N THR A 76 8.99 4.03 -10.23
CA THR A 76 9.85 2.95 -10.73
C THR A 76 10.04 1.86 -9.68
N SER A 77 10.18 2.21 -8.40
CA SER A 77 10.28 1.23 -7.31
C SER A 77 9.04 0.33 -7.26
N PHE A 78 7.85 0.90 -7.48
CA PHE A 78 6.62 0.12 -7.50
C PHE A 78 6.45 -0.74 -8.77
N GLU A 79 6.90 -0.25 -9.94
CA GLU A 79 6.95 -1.05 -11.18
C GLU A 79 7.87 -2.28 -11.03
N ASP A 80 9.01 -2.10 -10.38
CA ASP A 80 9.94 -3.18 -10.07
C ASP A 80 9.30 -4.24 -9.16
N ILE A 81 8.54 -3.82 -8.15
CA ILE A 81 7.78 -4.74 -7.28
C ILE A 81 6.71 -5.49 -8.08
N ALA A 82 5.95 -4.78 -8.92
CA ALA A 82 4.89 -5.40 -9.72
C ALA A 82 5.41 -6.46 -10.71
N THR A 83 6.68 -6.32 -11.13
CA THR A 83 7.36 -7.26 -12.03
C THR A 83 8.05 -8.38 -11.26
N SER A 84 8.78 -8.05 -10.19
CA SER A 84 9.64 -9.00 -9.47
C SER A 84 8.86 -9.94 -8.55
N TYR A 85 7.69 -9.51 -8.08
CA TYR A 85 6.84 -10.25 -7.15
C TYR A 85 5.43 -10.44 -7.72
N SER A 86 5.34 -10.64 -9.04
CA SER A 86 4.08 -10.65 -9.77
C SER A 86 3.13 -11.77 -9.35
N GLU A 87 3.70 -12.89 -8.89
CA GLU A 87 3.00 -14.09 -8.42
C GLU A 87 2.64 -14.06 -6.94
N ILE A 88 3.07 -13.03 -6.20
CA ILE A 88 2.86 -12.96 -4.75
C ILE A 88 1.61 -12.14 -4.43
N GLY A 89 0.49 -12.84 -4.29
CA GLY A 89 -0.77 -12.28 -3.80
C GLY A 89 -1.19 -11.04 -4.58
N ALA A 90 -1.46 -9.95 -3.86
CA ALA A 90 -1.91 -8.68 -4.42
C ALA A 90 -0.78 -7.70 -4.78
N LEU A 91 0.50 -8.09 -4.71
CA LEU A 91 1.62 -7.16 -4.90
C LEU A 91 1.71 -6.61 -6.33
N ARG A 92 1.33 -7.40 -7.33
CA ARG A 92 1.26 -6.93 -8.72
C ARG A 92 0.29 -5.75 -8.90
N PRO A 93 -1.03 -5.90 -8.64
CA PRO A 93 -1.94 -4.79 -8.80
C PRO A 93 -1.62 -3.62 -7.86
N LEU A 94 -1.13 -3.88 -6.64
CA LEU A 94 -0.70 -2.82 -5.72
C LEU A 94 0.51 -2.03 -6.25
N GLY A 95 1.52 -2.69 -6.81
CA GLY A 95 2.67 -2.03 -7.40
C GLY A 95 2.28 -1.23 -8.64
N LEU A 96 1.45 -1.79 -9.53
CA LEU A 96 0.96 -1.06 -10.70
C LEU A 96 0.15 0.19 -10.32
N LEU A 97 -0.76 0.07 -9.33
CA LEU A 97 -1.52 1.21 -8.82
C LEU A 97 -0.61 2.25 -8.15
N GLY A 98 0.30 1.83 -7.28
CA GLY A 98 1.23 2.73 -6.60
C GLY A 98 2.13 3.49 -7.57
N ALA A 99 2.59 2.82 -8.64
CA ALA A 99 3.35 3.46 -9.70
C ALA A 99 2.50 4.48 -10.48
N ALA A 100 1.29 4.09 -10.89
CA ALA A 100 0.38 4.96 -11.63
C ALA A 100 -0.01 6.21 -10.82
N ASP A 101 -0.35 6.03 -9.54
CA ASP A 101 -0.66 7.10 -8.61
C ASP A 101 0.52 8.05 -8.42
N GLY A 102 1.75 7.53 -8.38
CA GLY A 102 2.96 8.34 -8.27
C GLY A 102 3.17 9.25 -9.49
N TYR A 103 2.98 8.74 -10.70
CA TYR A 103 3.02 9.54 -11.93
C TYR A 103 1.91 10.59 -11.96
N LEU A 104 0.68 10.21 -11.62
CA LEU A 104 -0.46 11.13 -11.59
C LEU A 104 -0.26 12.23 -10.54
N LYS A 105 0.27 11.88 -9.36
CA LYS A 105 0.58 12.84 -8.29
C LYS A 105 1.63 13.86 -8.72
N ALA A 106 2.65 13.45 -9.47
CA ALA A 106 3.65 14.36 -10.02
C ALA A 106 3.01 15.44 -10.92
N VAL A 107 2.06 15.04 -11.76
CA VAL A 107 1.28 15.95 -12.61
C VAL A 107 0.42 16.89 -11.77
N LEU A 108 -0.27 16.38 -10.75
CA LEU A 108 -1.15 17.19 -9.88
C LEU A 108 -0.36 18.21 -9.06
N LEU A 109 0.86 17.87 -8.63
CA LEU A 109 1.73 18.77 -7.87
C LEU A 109 2.57 19.69 -8.76
N ASN A 110 2.53 19.49 -10.09
CA ASN A 110 3.35 20.20 -11.06
C ASN A 110 4.86 20.10 -10.76
N GLN A 111 5.29 18.92 -10.30
CA GLN A 111 6.66 18.62 -9.87
C GLN A 111 7.19 17.41 -10.63
N THR A 112 8.50 17.39 -10.89
CA THR A 112 9.15 16.21 -11.47
C THR A 112 9.31 15.11 -10.41
N LEU A 113 9.48 13.86 -10.86
CA LEU A 113 9.67 12.74 -9.93
C LEU A 113 11.01 12.87 -9.20
N GLY A 114 10.99 12.67 -7.88
CA GLY A 114 12.20 12.82 -7.05
C GLY A 114 12.52 14.26 -6.65
N SER A 115 11.68 15.23 -7.04
CA SER A 115 11.71 16.59 -6.52
C SER A 115 11.58 16.63 -4.99
N ASP A 116 12.51 17.31 -4.33
CA ASP A 116 12.42 17.65 -2.90
C ASP A 116 11.82 19.05 -2.71
N ALA A 117 11.59 19.46 -1.46
CA ALA A 117 11.01 20.76 -1.13
C ALA A 117 11.86 21.96 -1.61
N ASN A 118 13.10 21.73 -2.05
CA ASN A 118 14.02 22.74 -2.56
C ASN A 118 14.18 22.69 -4.09
N SER A 119 13.63 21.68 -4.76
CA SER A 119 13.69 21.56 -6.21
C SER A 119 12.75 22.57 -6.87
N THR A 120 13.32 23.43 -7.71
CA THR A 120 12.60 24.44 -8.50
C THR A 120 12.20 23.96 -9.88
N ASP A 121 12.46 22.69 -10.21
CA ASP A 121 12.19 22.13 -11.53
C ASP A 121 10.70 21.91 -11.71
N SER A 122 10.03 22.90 -12.32
CA SER A 122 8.63 22.80 -12.68
C SER A 122 8.45 21.77 -13.79
N LEU A 123 7.40 20.98 -13.69
CA LEU A 123 7.05 19.98 -14.69
C LEU A 123 6.85 20.62 -16.08
N THR A 124 7.59 20.14 -17.09
CA THR A 124 7.41 20.59 -18.47
C THR A 124 6.12 20.01 -19.07
N GLN A 125 5.63 20.59 -20.17
CA GLN A 125 4.44 20.08 -20.85
C GLN A 125 4.67 18.68 -21.46
N GLU A 126 5.89 18.44 -21.94
CA GLU A 126 6.35 17.15 -22.44
C GLU A 126 6.35 16.10 -21.32
N ASP A 127 6.91 16.43 -20.16
CA ASP A 127 6.94 15.52 -18.99
C ASP A 127 5.53 15.24 -18.47
N ARG A 128 4.67 16.26 -18.44
CA ARG A 128 3.25 16.10 -18.07
C ARG A 128 2.56 15.08 -18.97
N THR A 129 2.75 15.20 -20.28
CA THR A 129 2.16 14.28 -21.25
C THR A 129 2.70 12.86 -21.06
N PHE A 130 4.01 12.73 -20.89
CA PHE A 130 4.66 11.45 -20.64
C PHE A 130 4.16 10.78 -19.35
N TYR A 131 4.04 11.54 -18.25
CA TYR A 131 3.56 11.01 -16.97
C TYR A 131 2.09 10.59 -17.02
N LEU A 132 1.23 11.36 -17.69
CA LEU A 132 -0.18 10.98 -17.87
C LEU A 132 -0.31 9.70 -18.71
N GLN A 133 0.46 9.57 -19.80
CA GLN A 133 0.47 8.35 -20.62
C GLN A 133 0.99 7.14 -19.83
N LYS A 134 2.03 7.32 -19.02
CA LYS A 134 2.56 6.27 -18.15
C LYS A 134 1.54 5.85 -17.10
N ALA A 135 0.88 6.80 -16.45
CA ALA A 135 -0.18 6.53 -15.48
C ALA A 135 -1.34 5.73 -16.11
N ASP A 136 -1.88 6.19 -17.25
CA ASP A 136 -2.97 5.47 -17.94
C ASP A 136 -2.55 4.05 -18.33
N ALA A 137 -1.35 3.86 -18.87
CA ALA A 137 -0.86 2.54 -19.26
C ALA A 137 -0.74 1.57 -18.06
N LEU A 138 -0.33 2.07 -16.89
CA LEU A 138 -0.23 1.27 -15.67
C LEU A 138 -1.61 0.94 -15.09
N TYR A 139 -2.52 1.91 -15.01
CA TYR A 139 -3.90 1.66 -14.61
C TYR A 139 -4.61 0.69 -15.57
N ALA A 140 -4.38 0.82 -16.87
CA ALA A 140 -4.94 -0.09 -17.88
C ALA A 140 -4.47 -1.55 -17.67
N LYS A 141 -3.21 -1.76 -17.24
CA LYS A 141 -2.72 -3.10 -16.86
C LYS A 141 -3.47 -3.65 -15.65
N VAL A 142 -3.74 -2.82 -14.63
CA VAL A 142 -4.51 -3.26 -13.44
C VAL A 142 -5.92 -3.70 -13.84
N VAL A 143 -6.56 -2.94 -14.73
CA VAL A 143 -7.90 -3.29 -15.23
C VAL A 143 -7.84 -4.53 -16.13
N ALA A 144 -6.77 -4.72 -16.90
CA ALA A 144 -6.59 -5.92 -17.72
C ALA A 144 -6.32 -7.18 -16.88
N ASP A 145 -5.71 -7.02 -15.70
CA ASP A 145 -5.49 -8.09 -14.72
C ASP A 145 -6.76 -8.42 -13.89
N ASP A 146 -7.87 -7.70 -14.10
CA ASP A 146 -9.15 -7.98 -13.42
C ASP A 146 -9.75 -9.31 -13.89
N ASP A 147 -9.83 -10.27 -12.97
CA ASP A 147 -10.45 -11.58 -13.21
C ASP A 147 -11.97 -11.62 -12.94
N ASN A 148 -12.59 -10.45 -12.69
CA ASN A 148 -14.00 -10.29 -12.35
C ASN A 148 -14.42 -10.97 -11.02
N THR A 149 -13.46 -11.38 -10.19
CA THR A 149 -13.76 -11.86 -8.84
C THR A 149 -14.01 -10.71 -7.88
N THR A 150 -14.58 -11.02 -6.71
CA THR A 150 -14.75 -10.03 -5.64
C THR A 150 -13.41 -9.49 -5.11
N ALA A 151 -12.36 -10.32 -5.12
CA ALA A 151 -11.04 -9.93 -4.62
C ALA A 151 -10.35 -8.90 -5.52
N SER A 152 -10.58 -8.96 -6.84
CA SER A 152 -9.99 -8.04 -7.82
C SER A 152 -10.82 -6.76 -8.01
N THR A 153 -12.09 -6.73 -7.58
CA THR A 153 -13.00 -5.58 -7.78
C THR A 153 -12.37 -4.26 -7.32
N LEU A 154 -11.75 -4.22 -6.14
CA LEU A 154 -11.18 -2.99 -5.61
C LEU A 154 -9.98 -2.49 -6.44
N PHE A 155 -9.17 -3.40 -6.97
CA PHE A 155 -8.07 -3.05 -7.86
C PHE A 155 -8.59 -2.55 -9.21
N ALA A 156 -9.57 -3.23 -9.80
CA ALA A 156 -10.21 -2.83 -11.04
C ALA A 156 -10.86 -1.45 -10.93
N VAL A 157 -11.58 -1.19 -9.83
CA VAL A 157 -12.19 0.11 -9.54
C VAL A 157 -11.13 1.19 -9.35
N GLY A 158 -10.05 0.89 -8.62
CA GLY A 158 -8.91 1.81 -8.47
C GLY A 158 -8.29 2.16 -9.82
N GLY A 159 -8.05 1.15 -10.66
CA GLY A 159 -7.53 1.32 -12.02
C GLY A 159 -8.45 2.18 -12.88
N LEU A 160 -9.73 1.82 -12.99
CA LEU A 160 -10.72 2.58 -13.77
C LEU A 160 -10.86 4.03 -13.29
N SER A 161 -10.89 4.25 -11.97
CA SER A 161 -10.95 5.60 -11.40
C SER A 161 -9.69 6.41 -11.70
N GLY A 162 -8.51 5.77 -11.67
CA GLY A 162 -7.26 6.39 -12.07
C GLY A 162 -7.23 6.78 -13.55
N ARG A 163 -7.72 5.90 -14.44
CA ARG A 163 -7.88 6.22 -15.88
C ARG A 163 -8.85 7.37 -16.11
N ALA A 164 -9.94 7.42 -15.34
CA ALA A 164 -10.88 8.54 -15.36
C ALA A 164 -10.18 9.85 -14.97
N ALA A 165 -9.36 9.84 -13.91
CA ALA A 165 -8.60 11.01 -13.48
C ALA A 165 -7.54 11.44 -14.52
N VAL A 166 -6.90 10.51 -15.22
CA VAL A 166 -5.99 10.84 -16.34
C VAL A 166 -6.76 11.46 -17.51
N ALA A 167 -7.93 10.93 -17.84
CA ALA A 167 -8.78 11.50 -18.88
C ALA A 167 -9.26 12.91 -18.51
N GLU A 168 -9.69 13.14 -17.26
CA GLU A 168 -10.00 14.47 -16.71
C GLU A 168 -8.80 15.43 -16.85
N ALA A 169 -7.59 14.99 -16.47
CA ALA A 169 -6.39 15.80 -16.56
C ALA A 169 -6.00 16.16 -18.01
N ASN A 170 -6.44 15.37 -18.99
CA ASN A 170 -6.28 15.65 -20.42
C ASN A 170 -7.45 16.45 -21.02
N GLY A 171 -8.50 16.73 -20.24
CA GLY A 171 -9.73 17.36 -20.73
C GLY A 171 -10.62 16.45 -21.57
N ASP A 172 -10.36 15.13 -21.59
CA ASP A 172 -11.19 14.13 -22.27
C ASP A 172 -12.34 13.68 -21.36
N ILE A 173 -13.37 14.53 -21.28
CA ILE A 173 -14.52 14.34 -20.40
C ILE A 173 -15.36 13.11 -20.82
N ASP A 174 -15.41 12.80 -22.11
CA ASP A 174 -16.17 11.65 -22.63
C ASP A 174 -15.55 10.34 -22.19
N SER A 175 -14.22 10.21 -22.28
CA SER A 175 -13.52 9.02 -21.77
C SER A 175 -13.61 8.93 -20.26
N ALA A 176 -13.47 10.04 -19.53
CA ALA A 176 -13.63 10.06 -18.08
C ALA A 176 -15.00 9.52 -17.64
N ARG A 177 -16.08 9.97 -18.30
CA ARG A 177 -17.43 9.50 -18.04
C ARG A 177 -17.57 7.99 -18.24
N LYS A 178 -17.08 7.46 -19.37
CA LYS A 178 -17.13 6.01 -19.68
C LYS A 178 -16.40 5.17 -18.62
N TYR A 179 -15.26 5.64 -18.12
CA TYR A 179 -14.55 4.93 -17.06
C TYR A 179 -15.34 4.91 -15.76
N TYR A 180 -15.96 6.01 -15.35
CA TYR A 180 -16.82 6.02 -14.16
C TYR A 180 -18.10 5.18 -14.31
N GLU A 181 -18.71 5.16 -15.49
CA GLU A 181 -19.85 4.25 -15.77
C GLU A 181 -19.43 2.78 -15.63
N THR A 182 -18.20 2.46 -16.05
CA THR A 182 -17.61 1.13 -15.86
C THR A 182 -17.36 0.85 -14.37
N VAL A 183 -16.91 1.84 -13.59
CA VAL A 183 -16.78 1.72 -12.11
C VAL A 183 -18.13 1.41 -11.47
N ILE A 184 -19.19 2.14 -11.84
CA ILE A 184 -20.54 1.91 -11.31
C ILE A 184 -20.99 0.48 -11.59
N THR A 185 -20.78 0.01 -12.82
CA THR A 185 -21.13 -1.36 -13.22
C THR A 185 -20.31 -2.40 -12.45
N ARG A 186 -19.00 -2.20 -12.31
CA ARG A 186 -18.09 -3.16 -11.67
C ARG A 186 -18.25 -3.21 -10.15
N ALA A 187 -18.56 -2.08 -9.52
CA ALA A 187 -18.64 -1.93 -8.07
C ALA A 187 -20.06 -1.99 -7.51
N GLY A 188 -21.10 -1.75 -8.31
CA GLY A 188 -22.46 -1.48 -7.82
C GLY A 188 -23.02 -2.51 -6.85
N ASP A 189 -22.85 -3.79 -7.14
CA ASP A 189 -23.39 -4.88 -6.32
C ASP A 189 -22.60 -5.11 -5.03
N GLN A 190 -21.27 -4.97 -5.07
CA GLN A 190 -20.39 -5.35 -3.97
C GLN A 190 -19.98 -4.15 -3.10
N TYR A 191 -19.85 -2.97 -3.71
CA TYR A 191 -19.35 -1.74 -3.11
C TYR A 191 -20.19 -0.53 -3.57
N PRO A 192 -21.48 -0.45 -3.16
CA PRO A 192 -22.41 0.59 -3.64
C PRO A 192 -21.95 2.02 -3.30
N ALA A 193 -21.17 2.20 -2.23
CA ALA A 193 -20.57 3.49 -1.89
C ALA A 193 -19.61 4.01 -2.98
N LEU A 194 -18.83 3.12 -3.61
CA LEU A 194 -17.90 3.48 -4.69
C LEU A 194 -18.67 3.81 -5.98
N ALA A 195 -19.75 3.08 -6.26
CA ALA A 195 -20.64 3.41 -7.37
C ALA A 195 -21.30 4.80 -7.16
N SER A 196 -21.75 5.11 -5.96
CA SER A 196 -22.30 6.45 -5.63
C SER A 196 -21.26 7.56 -5.78
N GLN A 197 -20.01 7.31 -5.37
CA GLN A 197 -18.91 8.25 -5.57
C GLN A 197 -18.64 8.49 -7.06
N ALA A 198 -18.58 7.43 -7.87
CA ALA A 198 -18.41 7.54 -9.32
C ALA A 198 -19.57 8.30 -9.98
N GLN A 199 -20.80 8.06 -9.55
CA GLN A 199 -21.97 8.80 -10.02
C GLN A 199 -21.86 10.30 -9.69
N SER A 200 -21.40 10.63 -8.48
CA SER A 200 -21.20 12.02 -8.06
C SER A 200 -20.12 12.70 -8.91
N ARG A 201 -19.04 11.98 -9.25
CA ARG A 201 -17.99 12.47 -10.16
C ARG A 201 -18.54 12.74 -11.55
N ILE A 202 -19.34 11.83 -12.12
CA ILE A 202 -20.00 12.02 -13.43
C ILE A 202 -20.83 13.30 -13.46
N VAL A 203 -21.59 13.59 -12.41
CA VAL A 203 -22.40 14.83 -12.34
C VAL A 203 -21.52 16.08 -12.30
N SER A 204 -20.36 16.01 -11.63
CA SER A 204 -19.43 17.13 -11.57
C SER A 204 -18.59 17.34 -12.84
N LEU A 205 -18.49 16.34 -13.73
CA LEU A 205 -17.68 16.43 -14.96
C LEU A 205 -18.10 17.61 -15.84
N ASP A 206 -19.41 17.88 -15.93
CA ASP A 206 -19.93 18.98 -16.75
C ASP A 206 -19.47 20.35 -16.22
N SER A 207 -19.23 20.47 -14.90
CA SER A 207 -18.69 21.69 -14.30
C SER A 207 -17.19 21.87 -14.54
N LEU A 208 -16.44 20.78 -14.78
CA LEU A 208 -15.02 20.85 -15.14
C LEU A 208 -14.82 21.28 -16.60
N ALA A 209 -15.80 21.01 -17.47
CA ALA A 209 -15.79 21.47 -18.86
C ALA A 209 -16.08 22.98 -18.99
N ALA A 210 -16.71 23.59 -17.97
CA ALA A 210 -16.96 25.02 -17.96
C ALA A 210 -15.68 25.78 -17.61
N ALA A 211 -15.17 26.59 -18.55
CA ALA A 211 -14.04 27.47 -18.29
C ALA A 211 -14.37 28.41 -17.13
N VAL A 212 -13.56 28.37 -16.06
CA VAL A 212 -13.65 29.34 -14.97
C VAL A 212 -12.93 30.59 -15.45
N ASP A 213 -13.69 31.67 -15.61
CA ASP A 213 -13.12 32.98 -15.93
C ASP A 213 -12.38 33.49 -14.70
N LEU A 214 -11.06 33.63 -14.82
CA LEU A 214 -10.25 34.20 -13.75
C LEU A 214 -10.40 35.72 -13.81
N PRO A 215 -10.61 36.40 -12.67
CA PRO A 215 -10.70 37.85 -12.66
C PRO A 215 -9.45 38.45 -13.28
N THR A 216 -9.63 39.43 -14.15
CA THR A 216 -8.53 40.16 -14.77
C THR A 216 -7.72 40.92 -13.71
N GLU A 217 -6.44 41.23 -14.00
CA GLU A 217 -5.61 42.04 -13.08
C GLU A 217 -6.26 43.38 -12.73
N ASP A 218 -6.99 43.97 -13.67
CA ASP A 218 -7.73 45.22 -13.47
C ASP A 218 -8.87 45.05 -12.47
N GLU A 219 -9.62 43.94 -12.54
CA GLU A 219 -10.69 43.62 -11.59
C GLU A 219 -10.14 43.29 -10.20
N VAL A 220 -9.01 42.56 -10.13
CA VAL A 220 -8.31 42.28 -8.86
C VAL A 220 -7.81 43.58 -8.23
N THR A 221 -7.22 44.46 -9.03
CA THR A 221 -6.69 45.75 -8.57
C THR A 221 -7.81 46.69 -8.12
N ALA A 222 -8.90 46.77 -8.87
CA ALA A 222 -10.09 47.54 -8.51
C ALA A 222 -10.68 47.05 -7.18
N ARG A 223 -10.76 45.73 -6.96
CA ARG A 223 -11.26 45.15 -5.70
C ARG A 223 -10.31 45.42 -4.53
N ASN A 224 -9.00 45.29 -4.72
CA ASN A 224 -8.01 45.60 -3.68
C ASN A 224 -8.02 47.08 -3.27
N ASN A 225 -8.34 47.98 -4.21
CA ASN A 225 -8.47 49.41 -3.94
C ASN A 225 -9.81 49.79 -3.27
N GLN A 226 -10.82 48.92 -3.34
CA GLN A 226 -12.10 49.09 -2.64
C GLN A 226 -12.08 48.60 -1.20
N VAL A 227 -11.15 47.70 -0.84
CA VAL A 227 -10.89 47.38 0.56
C VAL A 227 -10.23 48.61 1.16
N LEU A 228 -10.97 49.35 2.02
CA LEU A 228 -10.41 50.43 2.83
C LEU A 228 -9.07 49.94 3.40
N LYS A 229 -7.96 50.52 2.95
CA LYS A 229 -6.67 50.34 3.62
C LYS A 229 -6.93 50.64 5.07
N ARG A 230 -6.76 49.65 5.97
CA ARG A 230 -6.76 49.94 7.42
C ARG A 230 -5.82 51.11 7.59
N ASP A 231 -6.35 52.22 8.10
CA ASP A 231 -5.53 53.38 8.43
C ASP A 231 -4.43 52.87 9.37
N PRO A 232 -3.15 52.96 8.98
CA PRO A 232 -2.05 52.52 9.81
C PRO A 232 -1.80 53.47 10.98
N LYS A 233 -2.62 54.53 11.15
CA LYS A 233 -2.65 55.27 12.41
C LYS A 233 -2.73 54.25 13.54
N SER A 234 -1.71 54.26 14.39
CA SER A 234 -1.84 53.69 15.71
C SER A 234 -3.18 54.16 16.22
N VAL A 235 -4.01 53.23 16.66
CA VAL A 235 -4.96 53.59 17.71
C VAL A 235 -4.03 53.96 18.85
N ASP A 236 -3.63 55.23 18.92
CA ASP A 236 -3.12 55.83 20.14
C ASP A 236 -4.28 55.68 21.10
N SER A 237 -4.28 54.54 21.77
CA SER A 237 -4.93 54.34 23.05
C SER A 237 -4.18 55.22 24.04
N ASP A 238 -4.31 56.53 23.86
CA ASP A 238 -3.88 57.51 24.85
C ASP A 238 -4.72 57.23 26.09
N ILE A 239 -4.02 56.77 27.11
CA ILE A 239 -4.55 56.49 28.45
C ILE A 239 -5.30 57.72 29.03
N ASP A 240 -5.08 58.91 28.49
CA ASP A 240 -5.76 60.15 28.86
C ASP A 240 -7.26 60.19 28.52
N SER A 241 -7.77 59.33 27.62
CA SER A 241 -9.22 59.24 27.36
C SER A 241 -10.00 58.50 28.47
N LEU A 242 -9.32 57.96 29.49
CA LEU A 242 -9.93 57.22 30.61
C LEU A 242 -10.17 58.08 31.86
N VAL A 243 -9.85 59.37 31.86
CA VAL A 243 -10.15 60.25 33.00
C VAL A 243 -11.43 61.03 32.73
N ALA A 244 -12.55 60.51 33.23
CA ALA A 244 -13.84 61.21 33.22
C ALA A 244 -13.77 62.50 34.08
N PRO A 245 -14.40 63.62 33.64
CA PRO A 245 -14.48 64.82 34.46
C PRO A 245 -15.44 64.59 35.65
N LYS A 246 -15.01 65.04 36.84
CA LYS A 246 -15.80 65.11 38.07
C LYS A 246 -16.91 66.16 37.98
#